data_AF-A0A4C1YEH5-F1
#
_entry.id   AF-A0A4C1YEH5-F1
#
_cell.length_a   1.000
_cell.length_b   1.000
_cell.length_c   1.000
_cell.angle_alpha   90.00
_cell.angle_beta   90.00
_cell.angle_gamma   90.00
#
_symmetry.space_group_name_H-M   'P 1'
#
loop_
_entity.id
_entity.type
_entity.pdbx_description
1 polymer ?
#
loop_
_entity_poly.entity_id
_entity_poly.type
_entity_poly.pdbx_seq_one_letter_code
_entity_poly.pdbx_strand_id
1 'polypeptide(L)'
;MSAESSNLSNIEHRAVIKYFVKKGKTPKEIFEDKVSVLQESAPSYTMVKKWARLFQQGRESCEDDPRPGRPVTVVTEENVRKIEKLILADRRIKLWQIAEELQISKERVGEIIHEHMNMKKISARWVPKMLTPFDKQRRLQTSKYFLELVGDNIDEICDRIVIVDETWVRQYDPESKQESMQWTKKGERPPKKFKVQKSASKLMATIFGIVKAREAVVQKRRGKLSRGVLFLQNNASVHTARVSRQALKDTGFSEIDHPPYNPDLAPSDYFFFQFKKGVTWS
;
A
#
# COMPACT_ATOMS: atom_id res chain seq x y z
N MET A 1 -56.57 -13.83 5.94
CA MET A 1 -55.45 -12.97 6.34
C MET A 1 -54.59 -13.80 7.27
N SER A 2 -53.48 -14.34 6.76
CA SER A 2 -52.60 -15.22 7.53
C SER A 2 -51.75 -14.36 8.44
N ALA A 3 -51.90 -14.50 9.75
CA ALA A 3 -51.06 -13.81 10.73
C ALA A 3 -49.61 -14.26 10.54
N GLU A 4 -48.72 -13.32 10.27
CA GLU A 4 -47.28 -13.53 10.32
C GLU A 4 -46.92 -14.00 11.73
N SER A 5 -46.48 -15.26 11.87
CA SER A 5 -45.91 -15.78 13.12
C SER A 5 -44.60 -15.04 13.39
N SER A 6 -44.70 -13.89 14.04
CA SER A 6 -43.56 -13.07 14.44
C SER A 6 -42.89 -13.75 15.64
N ASN A 7 -41.95 -14.66 15.38
CA ASN A 7 -41.14 -15.26 16.44
C ASN A 7 -40.32 -14.17 17.14
N LEU A 8 -40.64 -13.90 18.41
CA LEU A 8 -39.90 -12.94 19.24
C LEU A 8 -38.44 -13.38 19.38
N SER A 9 -37.54 -12.41 19.27
CA SER A 9 -36.13 -12.61 19.58
C SER A 9 -35.91 -12.89 21.07
N ASN A 10 -34.76 -13.50 21.39
CA ASN A 10 -34.37 -13.75 22.77
C ASN A 10 -34.31 -12.48 23.62
N ILE A 11 -34.00 -11.32 23.03
CA ILE A 11 -33.93 -10.04 23.72
C ILE A 11 -35.33 -9.55 24.08
N GLU A 12 -36.29 -9.64 23.15
CA GLU A 12 -37.68 -9.25 23.39
C GLU A 12 -38.33 -10.13 24.46
N HIS A 13 -38.06 -11.44 24.42
CA HIS A 13 -38.51 -12.33 25.49
C HIS A 13 -38.00 -11.91 26.87
N ARG A 14 -36.75 -11.42 26.97
CA ARG A 14 -36.15 -10.93 28.22
C ARG A 14 -36.75 -9.60 28.65
N ALA A 15 -37.03 -8.69 27.71
CA ALA A 15 -37.70 -7.42 27.98
C ALA A 15 -39.10 -7.64 28.59
N VAL A 16 -39.87 -8.60 28.06
CA VAL A 16 -41.18 -8.98 28.61
C VAL A 16 -41.05 -9.57 30.02
N ILE A 17 -40.04 -10.41 30.27
CA ILE A 17 -39.78 -10.94 31.62
C ILE A 17 -39.44 -9.79 32.58
N LYS A 18 -38.61 -8.84 32.16
CA LYS A 18 -38.25 -7.65 32.96
C LYS A 18 -39.48 -6.83 33.34
N TYR A 19 -40.40 -6.62 32.39
CA TYR A 19 -41.66 -5.94 32.63
C TYR A 19 -42.51 -6.65 33.68
N PHE A 20 -42.69 -7.97 33.57
CA PHE A 20 -43.51 -8.71 34.54
C PHE A 20 -42.87 -8.83 35.93
N VAL A 21 -41.54 -8.89 36.01
CA VAL A 21 -40.83 -8.81 37.29
C VAL A 21 -41.07 -7.47 37.97
N LYS A 22 -41.05 -6.36 37.22
CA LYS A 22 -41.42 -5.03 37.75
C LYS A 22 -42.88 -4.95 38.21
N LYS A 23 -43.77 -5.71 37.57
CA LYS A 23 -45.18 -5.86 37.98
C LYS A 23 -45.38 -6.76 39.21
N GLY A 24 -44.31 -7.39 39.72
CA GLY A 24 -44.36 -8.24 40.90
C GLY A 24 -44.85 -9.67 40.67
N LYS A 25 -44.96 -10.12 39.40
CA LYS A 25 -45.37 -11.50 39.09
C LYS A 25 -44.28 -12.51 39.45
N THR A 26 -44.69 -13.71 39.85
CA THR A 26 -43.75 -14.81 40.11
C THR A 26 -43.23 -15.43 38.81
N PRO A 27 -42.03 -16.04 38.78
CA PRO A 27 -41.51 -16.68 37.57
C PRO A 27 -42.42 -17.75 36.96
N LYS A 28 -43.25 -18.41 37.79
CA LYS A 28 -44.23 -19.41 37.35
C LYS A 28 -45.39 -18.76 36.59
N GLU A 29 -45.97 -17.70 37.14
CA GLU A 29 -47.02 -16.90 36.48
C GLU A 29 -46.53 -16.29 35.16
N ILE A 30 -45.28 -15.83 35.11
CA ILE A 30 -44.67 -15.27 33.90
C ILE A 30 -44.56 -16.34 32.81
N PHE A 31 -44.18 -17.57 33.17
CA PHE A 31 -44.07 -18.66 32.21
C PHE A 31 -45.43 -19.11 31.68
N GLU A 32 -46.41 -19.28 32.55
CA GLU A 32 -47.79 -19.64 32.17
C GLU A 32 -48.41 -18.59 31.23
N ASP A 33 -48.23 -17.30 31.54
CA ASP A 33 -48.68 -16.17 30.71
C ASP A 33 -48.00 -16.20 29.32
N LYS A 34 -46.67 -16.40 29.28
CA LYS A 34 -45.94 -16.47 28.01
C LYS A 34 -46.27 -17.71 27.17
N VAL A 35 -46.50 -18.86 27.79
CA VAL A 35 -46.93 -20.09 27.09
C VAL A 35 -48.35 -19.93 26.56
N SER A 36 -49.24 -19.25 27.29
CA SER A 36 -50.62 -19.00 26.82
C SER A 36 -50.67 -18.14 25.56
N VAL A 37 -49.77 -17.16 25.43
CA VAL A 37 -49.73 -16.22 24.30
C VAL A 37 -48.90 -16.75 23.13
N LEU A 38 -47.75 -17.39 23.40
CA LEU A 38 -46.74 -17.74 22.39
C LEU A 38 -46.67 -19.23 22.07
N GLN A 39 -47.35 -20.08 22.84
CA GLN A 39 -47.45 -21.53 22.64
C GLN A 39 -46.07 -22.18 22.36
N GLU A 40 -45.87 -22.74 21.17
CA GLU A 40 -44.65 -23.45 20.77
C GLU A 40 -43.41 -22.53 20.66
N SER A 41 -43.61 -21.23 20.49
CA SER A 41 -42.55 -20.21 20.42
C SER A 41 -42.18 -19.65 21.80
N ALA A 42 -42.73 -20.18 22.89
CA ALA A 42 -42.43 -19.71 24.24
C ALA A 42 -41.03 -20.15 24.72
N PRO A 43 -40.28 -19.29 25.43
CA PRO A 43 -38.99 -19.68 26.00
C PRO A 43 -39.19 -20.68 27.14
N SER A 44 -38.19 -21.55 27.35
CA SER A 44 -38.24 -22.55 28.42
C SER A 44 -38.41 -21.94 29.82
N TYR A 45 -39.06 -22.68 30.71
CA TYR A 45 -39.23 -22.26 32.10
C TYR A 45 -37.88 -21.95 32.79
N THR A 46 -36.82 -22.69 32.45
CA THR A 46 -35.47 -22.46 32.98
C THR A 46 -34.89 -21.11 32.56
N MET A 47 -35.12 -20.69 31.31
CA MET A 47 -34.75 -19.37 30.80
C MET A 47 -35.53 -18.26 31.54
N VAL A 48 -36.85 -18.41 31.68
CA VAL A 48 -37.71 -17.44 32.39
C VAL A 48 -37.26 -17.29 33.84
N LYS A 49 -37.06 -18.41 34.54
CA LYS A 49 -36.60 -18.41 35.94
C LYS A 49 -35.23 -17.78 36.11
N LYS A 50 -34.27 -18.07 35.22
CA LYS A 50 -32.93 -17.48 35.24
C LYS A 50 -32.99 -15.96 35.09
N TRP A 51 -33.69 -15.45 34.08
CA TRP A 51 -33.78 -14.01 33.81
C TRP A 51 -34.61 -13.27 34.85
N ALA A 52 -35.71 -13.87 35.35
CA ALA A 52 -36.49 -13.28 36.42
C ALA A 52 -35.65 -13.08 37.70
N ARG A 53 -34.82 -14.08 38.06
CA ARG A 53 -33.86 -13.96 39.17
C ARG A 53 -32.83 -12.85 38.94
N LEU A 54 -32.24 -12.77 37.74
CA LEU A 54 -31.25 -11.73 37.42
C LEU A 54 -31.85 -10.32 37.51
N PHE A 55 -33.09 -10.12 37.06
CA PHE A 55 -33.79 -8.84 37.17
C PHE A 55 -34.19 -8.51 38.62
N GLN A 56 -34.59 -9.50 39.42
CA GLN A 56 -34.82 -9.31 40.86
C GLN A 56 -33.53 -8.93 41.61
N GLN A 57 -32.38 -9.40 41.13
CA GLN A 57 -31.05 -9.06 41.66
C GLN A 57 -30.51 -7.70 41.16
N GLY A 58 -31.31 -6.93 40.40
CA GLY A 58 -30.96 -5.55 40.00
C GLY A 58 -30.30 -5.41 38.63
N ARG A 59 -30.20 -6.47 37.82
CA ARG A 59 -29.73 -6.34 36.43
C ARG A 59 -30.72 -5.51 35.60
N GLU A 60 -30.22 -4.59 34.75
CA GLU A 60 -31.09 -3.82 33.85
C GLU A 60 -30.97 -4.21 32.37
N SER A 61 -29.81 -4.72 31.93
CA SER A 61 -29.60 -5.09 30.53
C SER A 61 -30.29 -6.41 30.15
N CYS A 62 -30.93 -6.42 28.97
CA CYS A 62 -31.50 -7.61 28.34
C CYS A 62 -30.49 -8.36 27.44
N GLU A 63 -29.30 -7.79 27.23
CA GLU A 63 -28.24 -8.39 26.43
C GLU A 63 -27.47 -9.47 27.20
N ASP A 64 -26.82 -10.37 26.48
CA ASP A 64 -25.89 -11.34 27.09
C ASP A 64 -24.67 -10.60 27.66
N ASP A 65 -24.14 -11.06 28.80
CA ASP A 65 -22.84 -10.59 29.27
C ASP A 65 -21.75 -11.00 28.29
N PRO A 66 -20.63 -10.24 28.21
CA PRO A 66 -19.46 -10.66 27.46
C PRO A 66 -19.08 -12.08 27.86
N ARG A 67 -19.16 -13.01 26.91
CA ARG A 67 -18.76 -14.40 27.17
C ARG A 67 -17.25 -14.42 27.31
N PRO A 68 -16.68 -14.93 28.42
CA PRO A 68 -15.26 -15.22 28.44
C PRO A 68 -15.00 -16.25 27.35
N GLY A 69 -14.32 -15.84 26.29
CA GLY A 69 -13.88 -16.74 25.24
C GLY A 69 -12.94 -17.81 25.79
N ARG A 70 -12.60 -18.79 24.95
CA ARG A 70 -11.50 -19.72 25.27
C ARG A 70 -10.26 -18.90 25.63
N PRO A 71 -9.60 -19.14 26.78
CA PRO A 71 -8.40 -18.41 27.11
C PRO A 71 -7.38 -18.63 25.99
N VAL A 72 -6.89 -17.52 25.45
CA VAL A 72 -5.79 -17.51 24.50
C VAL A 72 -4.51 -17.79 25.30
N THR A 73 -4.32 -19.06 25.68
CA THR A 73 -3.26 -19.49 26.60
C THR A 73 -1.84 -19.26 26.07
N VAL A 74 -1.68 -18.86 24.80
CA VAL A 74 -0.38 -18.72 24.13
C VAL A 74 0.03 -17.27 23.86
N VAL A 75 -0.88 -16.29 23.98
CA VAL A 75 -0.53 -14.86 23.95
C VAL A 75 -0.27 -14.41 25.37
N THR A 76 0.80 -14.95 25.96
CA THR A 76 1.35 -14.36 27.17
C THR A 76 2.11 -13.11 26.79
N GLU A 77 2.07 -12.10 27.65
CA GLU A 77 2.86 -10.87 27.48
C GLU A 77 4.36 -11.19 27.37
N GLU A 78 4.80 -12.28 28.00
CA GLU A 78 6.15 -12.84 27.86
C GLU A 78 6.47 -13.26 26.43
N ASN A 79 5.58 -13.99 25.76
CA ASN A 79 5.77 -14.40 24.37
C ASN A 79 5.82 -13.19 23.44
N VAL A 80 4.97 -12.17 23.69
CA VAL A 80 5.02 -10.91 22.92
C VAL A 80 6.39 -10.24 23.06
N ARG A 81 6.89 -10.07 24.30
CA ARG A 81 8.21 -9.47 24.55
C ARG A 81 9.35 -10.27 23.93
N LYS A 82 9.28 -11.61 23.98
CA LYS A 82 10.28 -12.49 23.35
C LYS A 82 10.28 -12.33 21.83
N ILE A 83 9.12 -12.29 21.18
CA ILE A 83 9.00 -12.05 19.74
C ILE A 83 9.54 -10.67 19.37
N GLU A 84 9.17 -9.63 20.14
CA GLU A 84 9.66 -8.26 19.92
C GLU A 84 11.20 -8.20 19.98
N LYS A 85 11.80 -8.83 20.99
CA LYS A 85 13.26 -8.90 21.13
C LYS A 85 13.93 -9.56 19.92
N LEU A 86 13.36 -10.66 19.41
CA LEU A 86 13.89 -11.36 18.22
C LEU A 86 13.80 -10.48 16.96
N ILE A 87 12.69 -9.75 16.77
CA ILE A 87 12.49 -8.86 15.62
C ILE A 87 13.41 -7.63 15.69
N LEU A 88 13.64 -7.07 16.88
CA LEU A 88 14.55 -5.93 17.05
C LEU A 88 16.01 -6.33 16.81
N ALA A 89 16.40 -7.56 17.14
CA ALA A 89 17.72 -8.10 16.84
C ALA A 89 17.92 -8.35 15.33
N ASP A 90 16.94 -8.97 14.66
CA ASP A 90 16.94 -9.14 13.20
C ASP A 90 15.56 -8.85 12.60
N ARG A 91 15.42 -7.66 11.99
CA ARG A 91 14.17 -7.22 11.32
C ARG A 91 13.79 -8.07 10.11
N ARG A 92 14.68 -8.93 9.59
CA ARG A 92 14.43 -9.78 8.42
C ARG A 92 14.02 -11.20 8.79
N ILE A 93 14.05 -11.56 10.07
CA ILE A 93 13.73 -12.88 10.59
C ILE A 93 12.44 -13.45 9.97
N LYS A 94 12.45 -14.75 9.67
CA LYS A 94 11.29 -15.45 9.10
C LYS A 94 10.38 -15.92 10.22
N LEU A 95 9.07 -15.89 9.98
CA LEU A 95 8.08 -16.28 11.00
C LEU A 95 8.32 -17.71 11.52
N TRP A 96 8.80 -18.63 10.67
CA TRP A 96 9.07 -20.00 11.09
C TRP A 96 10.27 -20.12 12.06
N GLN A 97 11.25 -19.21 11.97
CA GLN A 97 12.39 -19.21 12.90
C GLN A 97 11.95 -18.78 14.30
N ILE A 98 11.07 -17.78 14.38
CA ILE A 98 10.45 -17.36 15.64
C ILE A 98 9.56 -18.47 16.21
N ALA A 99 8.80 -19.15 15.33
CA ALA A 99 7.93 -20.25 15.72
C ALA A 99 8.70 -21.43 16.32
N GLU A 100 9.85 -21.78 15.71
CA GLU A 100 10.75 -22.83 16.22
C GLU A 100 11.40 -22.44 17.55
N GLU A 101 11.88 -21.20 17.67
CA GLU A 101 12.50 -20.70 18.90
C GLU A 101 11.53 -20.71 20.10
N LEU A 102 10.29 -20.31 19.87
CA LEU A 102 9.29 -20.17 20.93
C LEU A 102 8.37 -21.38 21.08
N GLN A 103 8.52 -22.39 20.23
CA GLN A 103 7.65 -23.57 20.16
C GLN A 103 6.16 -23.20 20.01
N ILE A 104 5.89 -22.17 19.20
CA ILE A 104 4.55 -21.65 18.89
C ILE A 104 4.26 -21.88 17.42
N SER A 105 3.00 -22.03 17.02
CA SER A 105 2.66 -22.14 15.59
C SER A 105 3.00 -20.85 14.82
N LYS A 106 3.38 -21.00 13.56
CA LYS A 106 3.73 -19.89 12.66
C LYS A 106 2.56 -18.91 12.50
N GLU A 107 1.35 -19.42 12.42
CA GLU A 107 0.11 -18.66 12.32
C GLU A 107 -0.02 -17.74 13.53
N ARG A 108 0.25 -18.27 14.72
CA ARG A 108 0.11 -17.51 15.97
C ARG A 108 1.17 -16.45 16.13
N VAL A 109 2.42 -16.72 15.73
CA VAL A 109 3.46 -15.69 15.62
C VAL A 109 3.02 -14.57 14.68
N GLY A 110 2.41 -14.91 13.54
CA GLY A 110 1.87 -13.93 12.61
C GLY A 110 0.76 -13.06 13.21
N GLU A 111 -0.20 -13.68 13.92
CA GLU A 111 -1.26 -12.99 14.64
C GLU A 111 -0.69 -12.03 15.71
N ILE A 112 0.32 -12.47 16.49
CA ILE A 112 0.95 -11.61 17.50
C ILE A 112 1.67 -10.41 16.86
N ILE A 113 2.39 -10.61 15.75
CA ILE A 113 3.05 -9.54 15.02
C ILE A 113 2.04 -8.51 14.49
N HIS A 114 0.96 -8.98 13.87
CA HIS A 114 -0.02 -8.10 13.22
C HIS A 114 -0.99 -7.45 14.20
N GLU A 115 -1.54 -8.19 15.16
CA GLU A 115 -2.64 -7.72 16.03
C GLU A 115 -2.13 -7.12 17.35
N HIS A 116 -1.10 -7.72 17.94
CA HIS A 116 -0.62 -7.29 19.27
C HIS A 116 0.57 -6.31 19.21
N MET A 117 1.46 -6.45 18.21
CA MET A 117 2.58 -5.51 18.00
C MET A 117 2.31 -4.47 16.91
N ASN A 118 1.21 -4.61 16.14
CA ASN A 118 0.86 -3.73 15.03
C ASN A 118 2.01 -3.53 14.02
N MET A 119 2.79 -4.58 13.76
CA MET A 119 3.92 -4.54 12.84
C MET A 119 3.55 -5.16 11.49
N LYS A 120 4.14 -4.65 10.41
CA LYS A 120 3.93 -5.18 9.05
C LYS A 120 5.26 -5.44 8.37
N LYS A 121 5.40 -6.61 7.72
CA LYS A 121 6.57 -6.93 6.90
C LYS A 121 6.42 -6.29 5.52
N ILE A 122 7.30 -5.34 5.19
CA ILE A 122 7.35 -4.66 3.90
C ILE A 122 8.61 -5.05 3.13
N SER A 123 8.54 -5.09 1.79
CA SER A 123 9.71 -5.28 0.95
C SER A 123 10.49 -3.97 0.83
N ALA A 124 11.82 -4.05 0.85
CA ALA A 124 12.67 -2.90 0.56
C ALA A 124 12.42 -2.40 -0.87
N ARG A 125 12.47 -1.08 -1.04
CA ARG A 125 12.41 -0.44 -2.37
C ARG A 125 13.79 -0.51 -3.01
N TRP A 126 13.83 -0.77 -4.31
CA TRP A 126 15.06 -0.67 -5.08
C TRP A 126 15.45 0.80 -5.20
N VAL A 127 16.70 1.13 -4.88
CA VAL A 127 17.25 2.49 -5.01
C VAL A 127 18.39 2.44 -6.02
N PRO A 128 18.43 3.37 -7.00
CA PRO A 128 19.40 3.32 -8.11
C PRO A 128 20.87 3.22 -7.67
N LYS A 129 21.24 3.91 -6.59
CA LYS A 129 22.60 3.90 -6.05
C LYS A 129 22.60 4.27 -4.56
N MET A 130 23.55 3.70 -3.81
CA MET A 130 23.89 4.19 -2.48
C MET A 130 24.68 5.50 -2.61
N LEU A 131 24.06 6.62 -2.27
CA LEU A 131 24.66 7.96 -2.38
C LEU A 131 25.67 8.22 -1.27
N THR A 132 26.81 8.80 -1.64
CA THR A 132 27.80 9.30 -0.67
C THR A 132 27.28 10.58 0.02
N PRO A 133 27.85 10.99 1.18
CA PRO A 133 27.49 12.27 1.80
C PRO A 133 27.66 13.47 0.85
N PHE A 134 28.69 13.44 0.00
CA PHE A 134 28.94 14.47 -1.01
C PHE A 134 27.85 14.49 -2.10
N ASP A 135 27.44 13.32 -2.60
CA ASP A 135 26.35 13.22 -3.58
C ASP A 135 25.04 13.78 -3.00
N LYS A 136 24.74 13.49 -1.73
CA LYS A 136 23.55 14.02 -1.04
C LYS A 136 23.60 15.54 -0.92
N GLN A 137 24.77 16.10 -0.56
CA GLN A 137 24.94 17.55 -0.48
C GLN A 137 24.77 18.21 -1.83
N ARG A 138 25.39 17.67 -2.89
CA ARG A 138 25.24 18.19 -4.26
C ARG A 138 23.79 18.12 -4.71
N ARG A 139 23.11 16.99 -4.50
CA ARG A 139 21.68 16.84 -4.80
C ARG A 139 20.83 17.90 -4.10
N LEU A 140 21.08 18.17 -2.81
CA LEU A 140 20.36 19.19 -2.05
C LEU A 140 20.60 20.59 -2.62
N GLN A 141 21.86 20.93 -2.92
CA GLN A 141 22.23 22.22 -3.51
C GLN A 141 21.56 22.42 -4.87
N THR A 142 21.64 21.43 -5.76
CA THR A 142 20.99 21.50 -7.08
C THR A 142 19.47 21.60 -6.96
N SER A 143 18.85 20.89 -6.00
CA SER A 143 17.40 20.98 -5.77
C SER A 143 16.98 22.36 -5.25
N LYS A 144 17.77 22.98 -4.36
CA LYS A 144 17.54 24.34 -3.88
C LYS A 144 17.67 25.37 -5.01
N TYR A 145 18.73 25.25 -5.79
CA TYR A 145 18.95 26.10 -6.97
C TYR A 145 17.77 25.99 -7.96
N PHE A 146 17.29 24.77 -8.21
CA PHE A 146 16.13 24.57 -9.08
C PHE A 146 14.85 25.19 -8.51
N LEU A 147 14.63 25.09 -7.20
CA LEU A 147 13.50 25.72 -6.52
C LEU A 147 13.54 27.25 -6.63
N GLU A 148 14.72 27.85 -6.44
CA GLU A 148 14.93 29.30 -6.61
C GLU A 148 14.72 29.74 -8.07
N LEU A 149 15.19 28.94 -9.03
CA LEU A 149 15.01 29.20 -10.46
C LEU A 149 13.53 29.15 -10.88
N VAL A 150 12.75 28.25 -10.28
CA VAL A 150 11.32 28.08 -10.54
C VAL A 150 10.51 29.23 -9.95
N GLY A 151 10.86 29.71 -8.75
CA GLY A 151 10.13 30.76 -8.04
C GLY A 151 8.65 30.42 -7.87
N ASP A 152 7.78 31.42 -8.01
CA ASP A 152 6.33 31.27 -7.85
C ASP A 152 5.60 30.86 -9.14
N ASN A 153 6.27 30.88 -10.30
CA ASN A 153 5.64 30.65 -11.61
C ASN A 153 6.24 29.44 -12.33
N ILE A 154 5.81 28.25 -11.89
CA ILE A 154 6.23 26.95 -12.43
C ILE A 154 5.95 26.84 -13.94
N ASP A 155 4.78 27.30 -14.40
CA ASP A 155 4.34 27.11 -15.78
C ASP A 155 5.27 27.84 -16.76
N GLU A 156 5.73 29.04 -16.41
CA GLU A 156 6.66 29.81 -17.24
C GLU A 156 8.02 29.12 -17.41
N ILE A 157 8.53 28.50 -16.34
CA ILE A 157 9.80 27.79 -16.37
C ILE A 157 9.65 26.45 -17.10
N CYS A 158 8.57 25.70 -16.85
CA CYS A 158 8.25 24.46 -17.56
C CYS A 158 8.10 24.70 -19.07
N ASP A 159 7.53 25.83 -19.48
CA ASP A 159 7.44 26.23 -20.88
C ASP A 159 8.78 26.55 -21.52
N ARG A 160 9.83 26.82 -20.74
CA ARG A 160 11.19 27.07 -21.26
C ARG A 160 12.07 25.84 -21.28
N ILE A 161 11.74 24.82 -20.49
CA ILE A 161 12.55 23.60 -20.37
C ILE A 161 12.47 22.73 -21.63
N VAL A 162 13.63 22.22 -22.03
CA VAL A 162 13.83 21.17 -23.04
C VAL A 162 14.66 20.07 -22.39
N ILE A 163 14.14 18.85 -22.40
CA ILE A 163 14.75 17.69 -21.76
C ILE A 163 15.25 16.75 -22.84
N VAL A 164 16.46 16.24 -22.66
CA VAL A 164 17.07 15.25 -23.52
C VAL A 164 17.55 14.08 -22.70
N ASP A 165 17.20 12.88 -23.15
CA ASP A 165 17.64 11.64 -22.53
C ASP A 165 17.55 10.45 -23.51
N GLU A 166 18.29 9.40 -23.19
CA GLU A 166 18.35 8.15 -23.94
C GLU A 166 17.79 6.99 -23.11
N THR A 167 16.87 6.22 -23.72
CA THR A 167 16.43 4.95 -23.14
C THR A 167 16.73 3.80 -24.09
N TRP A 168 17.06 2.65 -23.51
CA TRP A 168 16.99 1.39 -24.22
C TRP A 168 15.54 0.97 -24.41
N VAL A 169 15.15 0.75 -25.67
CA VAL A 169 13.92 0.08 -26.09
C VAL A 169 14.30 -1.31 -26.55
N ARG A 170 13.54 -2.30 -26.09
CA ARG A 170 13.74 -3.70 -26.46
C ARG A 170 12.67 -4.08 -27.47
N GLN A 171 13.05 -4.87 -28.47
CA GLN A 171 12.11 -5.40 -29.46
C GLN A 171 11.06 -6.33 -28.81
N TYR A 172 11.42 -6.96 -27.68
CA TYR A 172 10.55 -7.83 -26.93
C TYR A 172 10.78 -7.61 -25.44
N ASP A 173 9.78 -7.06 -24.75
CA ASP A 173 9.69 -7.08 -23.29
C ASP A 173 8.68 -8.16 -22.91
N PRO A 174 9.12 -9.29 -22.29
CA PRO A 174 8.19 -10.32 -21.87
C PRO A 174 7.26 -9.74 -20.80
N GLU A 175 5.97 -10.06 -20.88
CA GLU A 175 4.98 -9.65 -19.86
C GLU A 175 5.50 -9.94 -18.45
N SER A 176 5.25 -9.04 -17.51
CA SER A 176 5.57 -9.28 -16.11
C SER A 176 4.81 -10.49 -15.57
N LYS A 177 5.23 -11.00 -14.41
CA LYS A 177 4.53 -12.11 -13.75
C LYS A 177 3.08 -11.75 -13.40
N GLN A 178 2.81 -10.47 -13.15
CA GLN A 178 1.46 -9.96 -12.85
C GLN A 178 0.62 -9.83 -14.12
N GLU A 179 1.20 -9.33 -15.21
CA GLU A 179 0.52 -9.22 -16.51
C GLU A 179 0.17 -10.59 -17.09
N SER A 180 1.04 -11.60 -16.88
CA SER A 180 0.77 -12.96 -17.33
C SER A 180 -0.16 -13.76 -16.39
N MET A 181 -0.80 -13.12 -15.41
CA MET A 181 -1.76 -13.79 -14.54
C MET A 181 -3.04 -14.10 -15.32
N GLN A 182 -3.36 -15.38 -15.41
CA GLN A 182 -4.58 -15.86 -16.07
C GLN A 182 -5.39 -16.72 -15.10
N TRP A 183 -6.71 -16.66 -15.22
CA TRP A 183 -7.63 -17.54 -14.49
C TRP A 183 -7.61 -18.94 -15.12
N THR A 184 -7.35 -19.98 -14.33
CA THR A 184 -7.36 -21.39 -14.76
C THR A 184 -8.32 -22.21 -13.89
N LYS A 185 -8.82 -23.34 -14.38
CA LYS A 185 -9.71 -24.19 -13.57
C LYS A 185 -8.92 -24.88 -12.45
N LYS A 186 -9.62 -25.20 -11.35
CA LYS A 186 -9.05 -25.88 -10.19
C LYS A 186 -8.52 -27.27 -10.61
N GLY A 187 -7.22 -27.50 -10.48
CA GLY A 187 -6.54 -28.74 -10.84
C GLY A 187 -5.78 -28.72 -12.17
N GLU A 188 -5.92 -27.66 -12.97
CA GLU A 188 -5.13 -27.49 -14.19
C GLU A 188 -3.68 -27.12 -13.87
N ARG A 189 -2.75 -27.53 -14.74
CA ARG A 189 -1.33 -27.17 -14.60
C ARG A 189 -1.16 -25.67 -14.88
N PRO A 190 -0.35 -24.95 -14.08
CA PRO A 190 -0.02 -23.56 -14.38
C PRO A 190 0.57 -23.41 -15.78
N PRO A 191 0.22 -22.34 -16.52
CA PRO A 191 0.83 -22.05 -17.82
C PRO A 191 2.34 -21.94 -17.69
N LYS A 192 3.07 -22.55 -18.64
CA LYS A 192 4.53 -22.49 -18.67
C LYS A 192 4.97 -21.28 -19.47
N LYS A 193 5.69 -20.37 -18.82
CA LYS A 193 6.43 -19.30 -19.48
C LYS A 193 7.90 -19.66 -19.53
N PHE A 194 8.45 -19.77 -20.73
CA PHE A 194 9.89 -20.02 -20.91
C PHE A 194 10.67 -18.74 -20.62
N LYS A 195 11.76 -18.87 -19.87
CA LYS A 195 12.71 -17.76 -19.69
C LYS A 195 13.42 -17.56 -21.02
N VAL A 196 13.09 -16.48 -21.73
CA VAL A 196 13.85 -16.08 -22.92
C VAL A 196 15.15 -15.43 -22.46
N GLN A 197 16.28 -15.84 -23.02
CA GLN A 197 17.56 -15.19 -22.79
C GLN A 197 17.47 -13.74 -23.27
N LYS A 198 18.06 -12.78 -22.54
CA LYS A 198 18.10 -11.36 -22.96
C LYS A 198 19.00 -11.22 -24.20
N SER A 199 18.52 -11.59 -25.39
CA SER A 199 19.21 -11.42 -26.67
C SER A 199 18.17 -11.11 -27.77
N ALA A 200 18.42 -10.32 -28.80
CA ALA A 200 19.67 -9.72 -29.28
C ALA A 200 19.51 -8.28 -29.81
N SER A 201 18.29 -7.73 -29.85
CA SER A 201 18.01 -6.44 -30.48
C SER A 201 17.66 -5.39 -29.44
N LYS A 202 18.60 -4.48 -29.17
CA LYS A 202 18.35 -3.26 -28.38
C LYS A 202 18.40 -2.08 -29.32
N LEU A 203 17.36 -1.26 -29.30
CA LEU A 203 17.35 0.03 -29.98
C LEU A 203 17.53 1.10 -28.91
N MET A 204 18.51 1.98 -29.10
CA MET A 204 18.61 3.18 -28.28
C MET A 204 17.62 4.21 -28.85
N ALA A 205 16.59 4.53 -28.08
CA ALA A 205 15.68 5.61 -28.41
C ALA A 205 16.16 6.87 -27.69
N THR A 206 16.47 7.90 -28.45
CA THR A 206 16.81 9.22 -27.94
C THR A 206 15.60 10.13 -28.11
N ILE A 207 15.23 10.87 -27.07
CA ILE A 207 14.06 11.76 -27.15
C ILE A 207 14.37 12.92 -28.12
N PHE A 208 15.57 13.53 -28.08
CA PHE A 208 16.16 14.36 -29.15
C PHE A 208 17.66 14.53 -28.86
N GLY A 209 18.58 14.49 -29.85
CA GLY A 209 19.98 14.94 -29.62
C GLY A 209 20.08 16.47 -29.63
N ILE A 210 21.11 17.08 -29.02
CA ILE A 210 21.25 18.55 -28.85
C ILE A 210 20.92 19.35 -30.15
N VAL A 211 21.50 18.95 -31.28
CA VAL A 211 21.28 19.61 -32.59
C VAL A 211 19.82 19.45 -33.06
N LYS A 212 19.28 18.23 -33.00
CA LYS A 212 17.89 17.94 -33.38
C LYS A 212 16.89 18.62 -32.44
N ALA A 213 17.23 18.78 -31.16
CA ALA A 213 16.43 19.49 -30.18
C ALA A 213 16.33 20.98 -30.56
N ARG A 214 17.44 21.60 -30.96
CA ARG A 214 17.43 22.98 -31.46
C ARG A 214 16.57 23.13 -32.72
N GLU A 215 16.77 22.27 -33.72
CA GLU A 215 15.97 22.30 -34.95
C GLU A 215 14.48 22.13 -34.66
N ALA A 216 14.11 21.18 -33.79
CA ALA A 216 12.73 20.95 -33.40
C ALA A 216 12.13 22.16 -32.66
N VAL A 217 12.89 22.82 -31.78
CA VAL A 217 12.44 24.04 -31.11
C VAL A 217 12.25 25.18 -32.12
N VAL A 218 13.20 25.39 -33.03
CA VAL A 218 13.13 26.43 -34.08
C VAL A 218 11.94 26.20 -35.04
N GLN A 219 11.65 24.95 -35.38
CA GLN A 219 10.55 24.65 -36.30
C GLN A 219 9.19 24.65 -35.61
N LYS A 220 9.07 24.00 -34.45
CA LYS A 220 7.77 23.68 -33.83
C LYS A 220 7.41 24.59 -32.66
N ARG A 221 8.39 25.22 -32.01
CA ARG A 221 8.20 25.98 -30.76
C ARG A 221 8.94 27.32 -30.77
N ARG A 222 8.77 28.11 -31.84
CA ARG A 222 9.44 29.42 -32.04
C ARG A 222 9.29 30.38 -30.85
N GLY A 223 8.13 30.39 -30.18
CA GLY A 223 7.89 31.21 -28.99
C GLY A 223 8.76 30.87 -27.76
N LYS A 224 9.41 29.69 -27.72
CA LYS A 224 10.37 29.35 -26.67
C LYS A 224 11.73 30.06 -26.84
N LEU A 225 12.11 30.38 -28.09
CA LEU A 225 13.40 31.00 -28.37
C LEU A 225 13.47 32.44 -27.85
N SER A 226 12.35 33.19 -27.95
CA SER A 226 12.28 34.57 -27.46
C SER A 226 12.32 34.67 -25.93
N ARG A 227 11.90 33.63 -25.21
CA ARG A 227 11.90 33.58 -23.74
C ARG A 227 13.19 32.97 -23.17
N GLY A 228 14.07 32.46 -24.02
CA GLY A 228 15.28 31.74 -23.63
C GLY A 228 14.98 30.29 -23.20
N VAL A 229 15.72 29.35 -23.77
CA VAL A 229 15.52 27.90 -23.55
C VAL A 229 16.43 27.41 -22.43
N LEU A 230 15.85 26.65 -21.50
CA LEU A 230 16.57 25.95 -20.45
C LEU A 230 16.74 24.48 -20.85
N PHE A 231 17.98 24.01 -20.90
CA PHE A 231 18.32 22.67 -21.35
C PHE A 231 18.67 21.76 -20.17
N LEU A 232 17.97 20.64 -20.04
CA LEU A 232 18.19 19.65 -19.00
C LEU A 232 18.61 18.32 -19.63
N GLN A 233 19.81 17.85 -19.27
CA GLN A 233 20.35 16.55 -19.69
C GLN A 233 21.11 15.90 -18.52
N ASN A 234 21.32 14.59 -18.62
CA ASN A 234 22.11 13.86 -17.62
C ASN A 234 23.62 14.08 -17.81
N ASN A 235 24.42 13.73 -16.79
CA ASN A 235 25.88 13.91 -16.80
C ASN A 235 26.66 12.76 -17.47
N ALA A 236 26.09 12.06 -18.46
CA ALA A 236 26.82 11.03 -19.18
C ALA A 236 28.09 11.60 -19.83
N SER A 237 29.12 10.75 -19.98
CA SER A 237 30.40 11.17 -20.55
C SER A 237 30.25 11.83 -21.93
N VAL A 238 29.33 11.32 -22.76
CA VAL A 238 29.02 11.87 -24.08
C VAL A 238 28.41 13.28 -24.01
N HIS A 239 27.64 13.60 -22.97
CA HIS A 239 27.02 14.93 -22.80
C HIS A 239 28.00 15.96 -22.25
N THR A 240 28.94 15.51 -21.41
CA THR A 240 30.00 16.36 -20.86
C THR A 240 31.22 16.53 -21.76
N ALA A 241 31.29 15.77 -22.87
CA ALA A 241 32.38 15.85 -23.84
C ALA A 241 32.50 17.25 -24.47
N ARG A 242 33.72 17.63 -24.85
CA ARG A 242 34.03 18.97 -25.40
C ARG A 242 33.15 19.31 -26.61
N VAL A 243 32.95 18.35 -27.52
CA VAL A 243 32.14 18.53 -28.73
C VAL A 243 30.68 18.81 -28.39
N SER A 244 30.10 18.05 -27.45
CA SER A 244 28.71 18.21 -27.02
C SER A 244 28.48 19.53 -26.29
N ARG A 245 29.41 19.92 -25.41
CA ARG A 245 29.35 21.23 -24.74
C ARG A 245 29.51 22.39 -25.71
N GLN A 246 30.35 22.25 -26.74
CA GLN A 246 30.47 23.29 -27.77
C GLN A 246 29.18 23.38 -28.59
N ALA A 247 28.63 22.26 -29.05
CA ALA A 247 27.36 22.22 -29.76
C ALA A 247 26.22 22.85 -28.94
N LEU A 248 26.18 22.60 -27.61
CA LEU A 248 25.21 23.23 -26.72
C LEU A 248 25.38 24.75 -26.66
N LYS A 249 26.63 25.24 -26.53
CA LYS A 249 26.91 26.68 -26.56
C LYS A 249 26.46 27.32 -27.88
N ASP A 250 26.71 26.65 -29.00
CA ASP A 250 26.32 27.13 -30.34
C ASP A 250 24.79 27.20 -30.50
N THR A 251 24.03 26.47 -29.68
CA THR A 251 22.57 26.57 -29.69
C THR A 251 22.03 27.85 -29.05
N GLY A 252 22.77 28.45 -28.11
CA GLY A 252 22.33 29.55 -27.26
C GLY A 252 21.44 29.13 -26.07
N PHE A 253 21.30 27.83 -25.79
CA PHE A 253 20.51 27.33 -24.66
C PHE A 253 21.29 27.42 -23.35
N SER A 254 20.59 27.68 -22.24
CA SER A 254 21.19 27.69 -20.91
C SER A 254 21.07 26.30 -20.28
N GLU A 255 22.18 25.68 -19.92
CA GLU A 255 22.21 24.37 -19.27
C GLU A 255 21.82 24.48 -17.79
N ILE A 256 20.91 23.61 -17.33
CA ILE A 256 20.60 23.44 -15.91
C ILE A 256 21.53 22.35 -15.35
N ASP A 257 22.21 22.63 -14.24
CA ASP A 257 23.03 21.62 -13.55
C ASP A 257 22.14 20.46 -13.08
N HIS A 258 22.55 19.24 -13.38
CA HIS A 258 21.87 18.03 -12.96
C HIS A 258 22.80 17.24 -12.02
N PRO A 259 22.34 16.77 -10.84
CA PRO A 259 23.22 16.08 -9.92
C PRO A 259 23.48 14.63 -10.36
N PRO A 260 24.65 14.04 -10.07
CA PRO A 260 24.96 12.66 -10.45
C PRO A 260 24.03 11.63 -9.81
N TYR A 261 23.62 10.60 -10.57
CA TYR A 261 22.82 9.47 -10.09
C TYR A 261 21.43 9.86 -9.56
N ASN A 262 20.80 10.88 -10.15
CA ASN A 262 19.48 11.37 -9.75
C ASN A 262 18.42 11.23 -10.85
N PRO A 263 18.07 9.99 -11.26
CA PRO A 263 17.00 9.77 -12.24
C PRO A 263 15.63 10.25 -11.74
N ASP A 264 15.46 10.38 -10.42
CA ASP A 264 14.26 10.93 -9.80
C ASP A 264 14.13 12.46 -9.94
N LEU A 265 15.19 13.15 -10.36
CA LEU A 265 15.16 14.56 -10.74
C LEU A 265 15.14 14.75 -12.27
N ALA A 266 15.15 13.66 -13.06
CA ALA A 266 15.07 13.70 -14.51
C ALA A 266 13.65 13.32 -14.98
N PRO A 267 12.86 14.26 -15.52
CA PRO A 267 11.47 13.97 -15.93
C PRO A 267 11.35 12.92 -17.05
N SER A 268 12.39 12.76 -17.87
CA SER A 268 12.51 11.64 -18.80
C SER A 268 12.44 10.30 -18.08
N ASP A 269 13.22 10.13 -17.02
CA ASP A 269 13.33 8.89 -16.26
C ASP A 269 12.10 8.62 -15.39
N TYR A 270 11.70 9.57 -14.53
CA TYR A 270 10.65 9.31 -13.55
C TYR A 270 9.22 9.37 -14.12
N PHE A 271 9.00 10.06 -15.24
CA PHE A 271 7.66 10.19 -15.82
C PHE A 271 7.55 9.46 -17.16
N PHE A 272 8.31 9.90 -18.16
CA PHE A 272 8.12 9.43 -19.54
C PHE A 272 8.52 7.96 -19.73
N PHE A 273 9.69 7.55 -19.22
CA PHE A 273 10.16 6.18 -19.33
C PHE A 273 9.45 5.23 -18.37
N GLN A 274 9.02 5.69 -17.18
CA GLN A 274 8.15 4.90 -16.30
C GLN A 274 6.84 4.55 -16.99
N PHE A 275 6.16 5.55 -17.58
CA PHE A 275 4.91 5.35 -18.32
C PHE A 275 5.08 4.35 -19.46
N LYS A 276 6.15 4.49 -20.25
CA LYS A 276 6.40 3.58 -21.37
C LYS A 276 6.82 2.15 -20.97
N LYS A 277 7.45 1.97 -19.81
CA LYS A 277 7.96 0.66 -19.37
C LYS A 277 7.03 -0.05 -18.39
N GLY A 278 5.92 0.57 -17.97
CA GLY A 278 5.05 0.04 -16.91
C GLY A 278 5.77 -0.09 -15.56
N VAL A 279 6.87 0.62 -15.35
CA VAL A 279 7.67 0.56 -14.11
C VAL A 279 7.34 1.77 -13.27
N THR A 280 6.52 1.61 -12.23
CA THR A 280 6.31 2.64 -11.21
C THR A 280 7.41 2.55 -10.16
N TRP A 281 8.24 3.58 -10.03
CA TRP A 281 9.07 3.75 -8.84
C TRP A 281 8.24 4.51 -7.81
N SER A 282 7.66 3.79 -6.85
CA SER A 282 6.87 4.35 -5.75
C SER A 282 7.63 4.31 -4.44
#